data_AF-A0A2I0CRB7-F1
#
_entry.id   AF-A0A2I0CRB7-F1
#
_cell.length_a   1.000
_cell.length_b   1.000
_cell.length_c   1.000
_cell.angle_alpha   90.00
_cell.angle_beta   90.00
_cell.angle_gamma   90.00
#
_symmetry.space_group_name_H-M   'P 1'
#
loop_
_entity.id
_entity.type
_entity.pdbx_description
1 polymer ?
#
loop_
_entity_poly.entity_id
_entity_poly.type
_entity_poly.pdbx_seq_one_letter_code
_entity_poly.pdbx_strand_id
1 'polypeptide(L)'
;MHTSMPKPKLAISACLLGANVRFNGGHKESRLCSQSLAEHFEFVPVCPEVGIGLGTPRQPIRLVGDAQSPRAVGTVQRELDVTDALRDYAERMAGELDDICGHILMQKSPSCGMERVKLYQDNGYPAEGGAAGIYAARFMALRPDLPVEEDGRLNDPVLRENFITRVYAYAEWQRLCRAGLSRRGVLQFHARYKYQLLANNPQAYKELGRQLASIAQHDLEQFAADYFSRLMQALRRTASRGSHSNVLQHLFGYLKHALSSEEKRDTVQLIEQYREGIVPLVVPLTLLKYHFRRHPHPYVAQQAYLQPHPERLSLRNAL
;
A
#
# COMPACT_ATOMS: atom_id res chain seq x y z
N MET A 1 26.48 7.81 -11.62
CA MET A 1 25.91 8.80 -10.68
C MET A 1 24.46 8.40 -10.42
N HIS A 2 24.16 7.81 -9.27
CA HIS A 2 22.76 7.53 -8.89
C HIS A 2 22.14 8.86 -8.48
N THR A 3 21.39 9.51 -9.38
CA THR A 3 20.43 10.54 -8.99
C THR A 3 19.47 9.89 -7.99
N SER A 4 19.58 10.22 -6.70
CA SER A 4 18.69 9.70 -5.68
C SER A 4 17.29 10.20 -6.02
N MET A 5 16.41 9.30 -6.46
CA MET A 5 15.00 9.63 -6.61
C MET A 5 14.49 10.15 -5.25
N PRO A 6 13.65 11.20 -5.22
CA PRO A 6 13.09 11.71 -3.97
C PRO A 6 12.32 10.60 -3.26
N LYS A 7 12.48 10.51 -1.94
CA LYS A 7 11.77 9.55 -1.10
C LYS A 7 10.26 9.81 -1.18
N PRO A 8 9.41 8.79 -1.38
CA PRO A 8 7.97 8.98 -1.30
C PRO A 8 7.57 9.46 0.10
N LYS A 9 6.57 10.34 0.17
CA LYS A 9 6.02 10.84 1.44
C LYS A 9 4.94 9.93 1.96
N LEU A 10 4.96 9.64 3.26
CA LEU A 10 3.94 8.84 3.94
C LEU A 10 3.38 9.62 5.12
N ALA A 11 2.06 9.77 5.16
CA ALA A 11 1.41 10.16 6.40
C ALA A 11 1.54 9.03 7.43
N ILE A 12 1.76 9.36 8.69
CA ILE A 12 1.90 8.34 9.74
C ILE A 12 1.28 8.82 11.05
N SER A 13 0.58 7.93 11.77
CA SER A 13 0.11 8.26 13.12
C SER A 13 1.30 8.68 13.99
N ALA A 14 1.32 9.93 14.46
CA ALA A 14 2.50 10.56 15.07
C ALA A 14 3.08 9.78 16.27
N CYS A 15 2.23 9.06 17.02
CA CYS A 15 2.65 8.21 18.13
C CYS A 15 3.56 7.04 17.71
N LEU A 16 3.53 6.62 16.44
CA LEU A 16 4.39 5.58 15.86
C LEU A 16 5.84 6.08 15.65
N LEU A 17 6.04 7.39 15.56
CA LEU A 17 7.36 8.02 15.46
C LEU A 17 7.94 8.43 16.83
N GLY A 18 7.29 8.03 17.93
CA GLY A 18 7.75 8.39 19.27
C GLY A 18 7.20 9.71 19.82
N ALA A 19 6.29 10.38 19.11
CA ALA A 19 5.66 11.59 19.64
C ALA A 19 4.73 11.26 20.82
N ASN A 20 4.86 12.02 21.91
CA ASN A 20 4.05 11.91 23.13
C ASN A 20 2.66 12.54 22.93
N VAL A 21 1.84 11.92 22.07
CA VAL A 21 0.52 12.43 21.67
C VAL A 21 -0.63 11.49 22.04
N ARG A 22 -0.35 10.36 22.71
CA ARG A 22 -1.40 9.42 23.13
C ARG A 22 -2.21 10.00 24.29
N PHE A 23 -3.42 9.48 24.49
CA PHE A 23 -4.30 9.91 25.58
C PHE A 23 -3.64 9.86 26.97
N ASN A 24 -2.71 8.93 27.17
CA ASN A 24 -1.97 8.76 28.42
C ASN A 24 -0.66 9.58 28.51
N GLY A 25 -0.41 10.50 27.57
CA GLY A 25 0.82 11.30 27.56
C GLY A 25 2.05 10.60 26.98
N GLY A 26 1.95 9.33 26.60
CA GLY A 26 3.07 8.55 26.06
C GLY A 26 3.06 8.45 24.53
N HIS A 27 3.91 7.55 24.03
CA HIS A 27 4.00 7.18 22.62
C HIS A 27 3.77 5.66 22.43
N LYS A 28 3.91 5.19 21.19
CA LYS A 28 3.97 3.76 20.85
C LYS A 28 4.83 3.61 19.61
N GLU A 29 6.12 3.89 19.80
CA GLU A 29 7.09 3.91 18.72
C GLU A 29 7.14 2.55 18.04
N SER A 30 7.11 2.56 16.71
CA SER A 30 7.35 1.39 15.88
C SER A 30 8.73 1.50 15.28
N ARG A 31 9.67 0.64 15.72
CA ARG A 31 11.05 0.61 15.18
C ARG A 31 11.07 0.32 13.69
N LEU A 32 10.11 -0.47 13.20
CA LEU A 32 9.92 -0.68 11.77
C LEU A 32 9.73 0.66 11.05
N CYS A 33 8.87 1.53 11.58
CA CYS A 33 8.61 2.84 11.01
C CYS A 33 9.76 3.84 11.27
N SER A 34 10.14 4.04 12.53
CA SER A 34 11.10 5.08 12.95
C SER A 34 12.53 4.82 12.50
N GLN A 35 12.90 3.55 12.22
CA GLN A 35 14.24 3.17 11.80
C GLN A 35 14.22 2.63 10.37
N SER A 36 13.67 1.43 10.16
CA SER A 36 13.82 0.72 8.87
C SER A 36 13.15 1.44 7.70
N LEU A 37 11.92 1.93 7.86
CA LEU A 37 11.19 2.61 6.79
C LEU A 37 11.61 4.08 6.62
N ALA A 38 12.10 4.74 7.67
CA ALA A 38 12.57 6.14 7.63
C ALA A 38 13.77 6.34 6.68
N GLU A 39 14.56 5.29 6.46
CA GLU A 39 15.63 5.30 5.45
C GLU A 39 15.09 5.44 4.01
N HIS A 40 13.84 5.08 3.76
CA HIS A 40 13.25 4.97 2.43
C HIS A 40 12.11 5.95 2.17
N PHE A 41 11.47 6.47 3.22
CA PHE A 41 10.31 7.36 3.12
C PHE A 41 10.54 8.64 3.92
N GLU A 42 9.88 9.71 3.49
CA GLU A 42 9.70 10.92 4.29
C GLU A 42 8.38 10.80 5.04
N PHE A 43 8.38 11.02 6.37
CA PHE A 43 7.18 10.87 7.17
C PHE A 43 6.54 12.20 7.53
N VAL A 44 5.23 12.29 7.32
CA VAL A 44 4.39 13.41 7.76
C VAL A 44 3.56 12.94 8.97
N PRO A 45 3.91 13.35 10.20
CA PRO A 45 3.19 12.91 11.40
C PRO A 45 1.79 13.52 11.48
N VAL A 46 0.78 12.68 11.75
CA VAL A 46 -0.62 13.09 11.92
C VAL A 46 -1.18 12.52 13.22
N CYS A 47 -1.87 13.34 14.01
CA CYS A 47 -2.63 12.88 15.16
C CYS A 47 -4.02 13.53 15.13
N PRO A 48 -5.06 12.81 14.68
CA PRO A 48 -6.41 13.36 14.58
C PRO A 48 -6.94 13.88 15.90
N GLU A 49 -6.73 13.15 17.00
CA GLU A 49 -7.21 13.55 18.32
C GLU A 49 -6.60 14.88 18.81
N VAL A 50 -5.28 15.07 18.65
CA VAL A 50 -4.64 16.36 18.96
C VAL A 50 -5.06 17.43 17.95
N GLY A 51 -5.20 17.04 16.69
CA GLY A 51 -5.57 17.91 15.59
C GLY A 51 -6.98 18.49 15.67
N ILE A 52 -7.89 17.85 16.41
CA ILE A 52 -9.22 18.38 16.74
C ILE A 52 -9.24 19.16 18.07
N GLY A 53 -8.07 19.37 18.70
CA GLY A 53 -7.93 20.15 19.92
C GLY A 53 -7.97 19.36 21.23
N LEU A 54 -7.96 18.01 21.20
CA LEU A 54 -7.84 17.26 22.45
C LEU A 54 -6.41 17.38 23.02
N GLY A 55 -6.32 17.58 24.34
CA GLY A 55 -5.04 17.71 25.04
C GLY A 55 -4.19 16.43 25.06
N THR A 56 -2.99 16.55 25.63
CA THR A 56 -2.15 15.40 25.97
C THR A 56 -1.56 15.61 27.38
N PRO A 57 -1.95 14.80 28.39
CA PRO A 57 -2.93 13.71 28.34
C PRO A 57 -4.38 14.20 28.13
N ARG A 58 -5.30 13.27 27.85
CA ARG A 58 -6.74 13.49 27.67
C ARG A 58 -7.54 12.27 28.10
N GLN A 59 -8.84 12.46 28.32
CA GLN A 59 -9.72 11.31 28.56
C GLN A 59 -9.79 10.41 27.31
N PRO A 60 -9.81 9.08 27.47
CA PRO A 60 -10.00 8.18 26.34
C PRO A 60 -11.37 8.40 25.69
N ILE A 61 -11.42 8.21 24.38
CA ILE A 61 -12.66 8.07 23.62
C ILE A 61 -12.85 6.61 23.20
N ARG A 62 -14.06 6.22 22.80
CA ARG A 62 -14.39 4.89 22.27
C ARG A 62 -15.44 4.98 21.18
N LEU A 63 -15.49 3.97 20.33
CA LEU A 63 -16.55 3.85 19.33
C LEU A 63 -17.82 3.25 19.96
N VAL A 64 -18.97 3.83 19.68
CA VAL A 64 -20.30 3.35 20.10
C VAL A 64 -21.30 3.36 18.94
N GLY A 65 -22.37 2.58 19.06
CA GLY A 65 -23.49 2.56 18.12
C GLY A 65 -23.33 1.55 16.99
N ASP A 66 -23.82 1.91 15.80
CA ASP A 66 -23.84 1.07 14.60
C ASP A 66 -22.45 0.97 13.94
N ALA A 67 -22.09 -0.20 13.42
CA ALA A 67 -20.76 -0.44 12.83
C ALA A 67 -20.52 0.28 11.50
N GLN A 68 -21.58 0.57 10.75
CA GLN A 68 -21.52 1.33 9.50
C GLN A 68 -21.47 2.84 9.74
N SER A 69 -21.99 3.30 10.87
CA SER A 69 -21.97 4.72 11.26
C SER A 69 -21.69 4.91 12.75
N PRO A 70 -20.48 4.55 13.23
CA PRO A 70 -20.15 4.64 14.64
C PRO A 70 -19.97 6.09 15.08
N ARG A 71 -20.14 6.33 16.38
CA ARG A 71 -19.83 7.60 17.06
C ARG A 71 -18.60 7.44 17.94
N ALA A 72 -17.74 8.45 18.00
CA ALA A 72 -16.60 8.52 18.91
C ALA A 72 -16.93 9.41 20.11
N VAL A 73 -17.17 8.77 21.26
CA VAL A 73 -17.56 9.46 22.50
C VAL A 73 -16.54 9.25 23.61
N GLY A 74 -16.45 10.19 24.56
CA GLY A 74 -15.64 10.04 25.77
C GLY A 74 -16.04 8.80 26.58
N THR A 75 -15.08 8.20 27.29
CA THR A 75 -15.38 7.03 28.15
C THR A 75 -15.88 7.44 29.53
N VAL A 76 -15.39 8.56 30.05
CA VAL A 76 -15.74 9.14 31.35
C VAL A 76 -16.86 10.17 31.19
N GLN A 77 -16.64 11.22 30.40
CA GLN A 77 -17.68 12.18 30.02
C GLN A 77 -18.33 11.71 28.70
N ARG A 78 -19.54 11.14 28.79
CA ARG A 78 -20.25 10.57 27.62
C ARG A 78 -20.86 11.61 26.70
N GLU A 79 -20.91 12.84 27.18
CA GLU A 79 -21.43 14.05 26.55
C GLU A 79 -20.40 14.62 25.58
N LEU A 80 -19.13 14.28 25.78
CA LEU A 80 -18.06 14.54 24.82
C LEU A 80 -18.23 13.62 23.60
N ASP A 81 -18.82 14.15 22.55
CA ASP A 81 -18.86 13.53 21.23
C ASP A 81 -17.90 14.27 20.29
N VAL A 82 -16.91 13.56 19.77
CA VAL A 82 -15.90 14.11 18.85
C VAL A 82 -16.03 13.55 17.44
N THR A 83 -17.16 12.92 17.12
CA THR A 83 -17.38 12.26 15.82
C THR A 83 -17.23 13.23 14.67
N ASP A 84 -17.94 14.35 14.70
CA ASP A 84 -17.94 15.31 13.59
C ASP A 84 -16.59 16.03 13.48
N ALA A 85 -16.01 16.44 14.62
CA ALA A 85 -14.66 17.02 14.63
C ALA A 85 -13.61 16.10 13.99
N LEU A 86 -13.66 14.78 14.25
CA LEU A 86 -12.76 13.81 13.62
C LEU A 86 -13.03 13.63 12.11
N ARG A 87 -14.30 13.72 11.67
CA ARG A 87 -14.66 13.67 10.25
C ARG A 87 -14.18 14.92 9.51
N ASP A 88 -14.41 16.09 10.07
CA ASP A 88 -13.98 17.38 9.51
C ASP A 88 -12.46 17.45 9.42
N TYR A 89 -11.76 16.96 10.45
CA TYR A 89 -10.31 16.83 10.41
C TYR A 89 -9.84 15.87 9.31
N ALA A 90 -10.54 14.75 9.07
CA ALA A 90 -10.22 13.85 7.96
C ALA A 90 -10.40 14.51 6.58
N GLU A 91 -11.46 15.31 6.41
CA GLU A 91 -11.69 16.07 5.18
C GLU A 91 -10.57 17.07 4.92
N ARG A 92 -10.21 17.83 5.95
CA ARG A 92 -9.10 18.78 5.86
C ARG A 92 -7.78 18.11 5.52
N MET A 93 -7.42 17.04 6.24
CA MET A 93 -6.17 16.32 5.97
C MET A 93 -6.16 15.62 4.60
N ALA A 94 -7.32 15.14 4.10
CA ALA A 94 -7.40 14.54 2.78
C ALA A 94 -7.11 15.53 1.64
N GLY A 95 -7.43 16.82 1.86
CA GLY A 95 -7.09 17.94 0.98
C GLY A 95 -5.67 18.45 1.16
N GLU A 96 -5.21 18.64 2.41
CA GLU A 96 -3.88 19.18 2.71
C GLU A 96 -2.74 18.20 2.41
N LEU A 97 -2.97 16.89 2.56
CA LEU A 97 -1.98 15.85 2.25
C LEU A 97 -2.13 15.41 0.79
N ASP A 98 -1.98 16.34 -0.14
CA ASP A 98 -2.13 16.08 -1.58
C ASP A 98 -0.92 15.31 -2.17
N ASP A 99 0.25 15.46 -1.57
CA ASP A 99 1.52 14.92 -2.06
C ASP A 99 1.98 13.60 -1.42
N ILE A 100 1.22 13.06 -0.46
CA ILE A 100 1.54 11.76 0.15
C ILE A 100 1.27 10.60 -0.82
N CYS A 101 2.04 9.53 -0.67
CA CYS A 101 1.95 8.30 -1.45
C CYS A 101 1.39 7.11 -0.64
N GLY A 102 1.08 7.32 0.63
CA GLY A 102 0.45 6.34 1.50
C GLY A 102 0.24 6.86 2.93
N HIS A 103 -0.49 6.10 3.75
CA HIS A 103 -0.75 6.41 5.15
C HIS A 103 -0.56 5.19 6.06
N ILE A 104 0.29 5.29 7.08
CA ILE A 104 0.46 4.27 8.12
C ILE A 104 -0.33 4.68 9.37
N LEU A 105 -1.23 3.82 9.82
CA LEU A 105 -2.15 4.11 10.92
C LEU A 105 -1.84 3.30 12.18
N MET A 106 -2.10 3.92 13.34
CA MET A 106 -2.09 3.22 14.62
C MET A 106 -3.33 2.33 14.75
N GLN A 107 -3.10 1.02 14.81
CA GLN A 107 -4.14 0.02 15.06
C GLN A 107 -4.92 0.27 16.36
N LYS A 108 -6.19 -0.17 16.37
CA LYS A 108 -7.11 -0.16 17.53
C LYS A 108 -7.46 1.23 18.09
N SER A 109 -7.08 2.31 17.41
CA SER A 109 -7.48 3.66 17.81
C SER A 109 -8.90 3.97 17.34
N PRO A 110 -9.78 4.53 18.18
CA PRO A 110 -11.11 5.02 17.79
C PRO A 110 -11.07 6.17 16.77
N SER A 111 -9.92 6.84 16.60
CA SER A 111 -9.71 7.84 15.56
C SER A 111 -9.01 7.23 14.34
N CYS A 112 -7.85 6.60 14.53
CA CYS A 112 -6.94 6.21 13.45
C CYS A 112 -7.04 4.75 13.01
N GLY A 113 -7.65 3.86 13.79
CA GLY A 113 -7.63 2.42 13.45
C GLY A 113 -8.35 2.17 12.13
N MET A 114 -7.71 1.41 11.24
CA MET A 114 -8.22 1.15 9.89
C MET A 114 -9.35 0.11 9.92
N GLU A 115 -9.23 -0.90 10.77
CA GLU A 115 -10.21 -1.97 10.87
C GLU A 115 -10.28 -2.55 12.29
N ARG A 116 -11.40 -3.22 12.60
CA ARG A 116 -11.59 -4.01 13.83
C ARG A 116 -11.31 -3.24 15.13
N VAL A 117 -11.55 -1.94 15.12
CA VAL A 117 -11.55 -1.12 16.33
C VAL A 117 -12.76 -1.49 17.16
N LYS A 118 -12.56 -1.63 18.48
CA LYS A 118 -13.61 -2.05 19.40
C LYS A 118 -14.77 -1.05 19.38
N LEU A 119 -15.93 -1.54 18.98
CA LEU A 119 -17.20 -0.82 18.93
C LEU A 119 -18.11 -1.36 20.04
N TYR A 120 -18.76 -0.47 20.80
CA TYR A 120 -19.68 -0.85 21.86
C TYR A 120 -21.13 -0.58 21.46
N GLN A 121 -21.99 -1.57 21.62
CA GLN A 121 -23.43 -1.43 21.41
C GLN A 121 -24.13 -0.78 22.62
N ASP A 122 -25.40 -0.41 22.47
CA ASP A 122 -26.20 0.25 23.51
C ASP A 122 -26.33 -0.59 24.79
N ASN A 123 -26.31 -1.92 24.66
CA ASN A 123 -26.28 -2.88 25.77
C ASN A 123 -24.92 -2.93 26.52
N GLY A 124 -23.93 -2.16 26.07
CA GLY A 124 -22.57 -2.11 26.66
C GLY A 124 -21.63 -3.22 26.21
N TYR A 125 -22.10 -4.20 25.42
CA TYR A 125 -21.28 -5.27 24.88
C TYR A 125 -20.56 -4.84 23.60
N PRO A 126 -19.36 -5.40 23.32
CA PRO A 126 -18.67 -5.12 22.06
C PRO A 126 -19.40 -5.78 20.88
N ALA A 127 -19.54 -5.05 19.78
CA ALA A 127 -20.02 -5.62 18.52
C ALA A 127 -18.97 -6.57 17.93
N GLU A 128 -19.42 -7.68 17.33
CA GLU A 128 -18.55 -8.56 16.55
C GLU A 128 -17.97 -7.82 15.34
N GLY A 129 -16.72 -8.10 14.99
CA GLY A 129 -16.03 -7.47 13.84
C GLY A 129 -15.52 -6.05 14.06
N GLY A 130 -16.12 -5.27 14.97
CA GLY A 130 -15.74 -3.89 15.27
C GLY A 130 -16.04 -2.92 14.13
N ALA A 131 -15.37 -1.76 14.14
CA ALA A 131 -15.50 -0.73 13.11
C ALA A 131 -14.14 -0.11 12.76
N ALA A 132 -14.10 0.74 11.73
CA ALA A 132 -12.96 1.64 11.51
C ALA A 132 -13.07 2.87 12.43
N GLY A 133 -11.93 3.46 12.78
CA GLY A 133 -11.88 4.75 13.47
C GLY A 133 -12.44 5.87 12.61
N ILE A 134 -13.02 6.90 13.24
CA ILE A 134 -13.80 7.93 12.53
C ILE A 134 -12.96 8.67 11.48
N TYR A 135 -11.74 9.07 11.84
CA TYR A 135 -10.83 9.73 10.91
C TYR A 135 -10.40 8.80 9.79
N ALA A 136 -9.96 7.58 10.12
CA ALA A 136 -9.47 6.62 9.14
C ALA A 136 -10.53 6.27 8.10
N ALA A 137 -11.77 6.01 8.55
CA ALA A 137 -12.89 5.69 7.67
C ALA A 137 -13.17 6.83 6.67
N ARG A 138 -13.29 8.07 7.16
CA ARG A 138 -13.57 9.24 6.32
C ARG A 138 -12.41 9.55 5.37
N PHE A 139 -11.17 9.50 5.86
CA PHE A 139 -9.98 9.74 5.06
C PHE A 139 -9.84 8.73 3.91
N MET A 140 -10.05 7.44 4.19
CA MET A 140 -9.99 6.38 3.18
C MET A 140 -11.11 6.49 2.15
N ALA A 141 -12.30 6.95 2.55
CA ALA A 141 -13.41 7.19 1.61
C ALA A 141 -13.10 8.35 0.64
N LEU A 142 -12.39 9.38 1.10
CA LEU A 142 -11.99 10.53 0.29
C LEU A 142 -10.76 10.25 -0.59
N ARG A 143 -9.90 9.33 -0.18
CA ARG A 143 -8.67 8.95 -0.88
C ARG A 143 -8.64 7.43 -1.17
N PRO A 144 -9.61 6.89 -1.94
CA PRO A 144 -9.78 5.43 -2.09
C PRO A 144 -8.60 4.72 -2.76
N ASP A 145 -7.84 5.44 -3.58
CA ASP A 145 -6.69 4.90 -4.32
C ASP A 145 -5.39 4.94 -3.51
N LEU A 146 -5.36 5.71 -2.42
CA LEU A 146 -4.17 5.85 -1.59
C LEU A 146 -3.88 4.54 -0.84
N PRO A 147 -2.64 4.04 -0.82
CA PRO A 147 -2.23 2.95 0.04
C PRO A 147 -2.39 3.35 1.52
N VAL A 148 -3.18 2.58 2.27
CA VAL A 148 -3.34 2.74 3.72
C VAL A 148 -3.11 1.39 4.37
N GLU A 149 -2.35 1.37 5.47
CA GLU A 149 -2.08 0.15 6.23
C GLU A 149 -1.87 0.45 7.73
N GLU A 150 -2.11 -0.54 8.60
CA GLU A 150 -1.83 -0.40 10.03
C GLU A 150 -0.43 -0.89 10.40
N ASP A 151 0.21 -0.22 11.36
CA ASP A 151 1.52 -0.62 11.90
C ASP A 151 1.57 -2.09 12.33
N GLY A 152 0.53 -2.60 12.99
CA GLY A 152 0.46 -3.99 13.41
C GLY A 152 0.54 -4.97 12.24
N ARG A 153 -0.14 -4.64 11.13
CA ARG A 153 -0.24 -5.45 9.91
C ARG A 153 1.05 -5.42 9.09
N LEU A 154 1.82 -4.33 9.17
CA LEU A 154 3.13 -4.24 8.51
C LEU A 154 4.19 -5.21 9.08
N ASN A 155 3.93 -5.87 10.21
CA ASN A 155 4.78 -6.95 10.68
C ASN A 155 4.65 -8.21 9.81
N ASP A 156 3.51 -8.42 9.15
CA ASP A 156 3.34 -9.46 8.15
C ASP A 156 4.17 -9.10 6.89
N PRO A 157 5.13 -9.94 6.48
CA PRO A 157 5.99 -9.65 5.32
C PRO A 157 5.22 -9.47 4.00
N VAL A 158 4.13 -10.22 3.79
CA VAL A 158 3.35 -10.18 2.53
C VAL A 158 2.53 -8.89 2.47
N LEU A 159 1.86 -8.51 3.57
CA LEU A 159 1.12 -7.25 3.65
C LEU A 159 2.06 -6.06 3.49
N ARG A 160 3.23 -6.10 4.14
CA ARG A 160 4.26 -5.06 4.04
C ARG A 160 4.82 -4.91 2.63
N GLU A 161 5.15 -6.01 1.95
CA GLU A 161 5.59 -5.97 0.55
C GLU A 161 4.51 -5.37 -0.36
N ASN A 162 3.25 -5.77 -0.16
CA ASN A 162 2.14 -5.27 -0.95
C ASN A 162 1.91 -3.76 -0.73
N PHE A 163 1.86 -3.33 0.52
CA PHE A 163 1.70 -1.92 0.88
C PHE A 163 2.81 -1.07 0.26
N ILE A 164 4.07 -1.46 0.45
CA ILE A 164 5.22 -0.72 -0.06
C ILE A 164 5.25 -0.71 -1.60
N THR A 165 4.94 -1.82 -2.25
CA THR A 165 4.83 -1.89 -3.71
C THR A 165 3.77 -0.91 -4.24
N ARG A 166 2.62 -0.82 -3.57
CA ARG A 166 1.56 0.14 -3.92
C ARG A 166 1.98 1.58 -3.68
N VAL A 167 2.73 1.88 -2.61
CA VAL A 167 3.29 3.21 -2.35
C VAL A 167 4.19 3.66 -3.50
N TYR A 168 5.10 2.80 -3.97
CA TYR A 168 5.97 3.13 -5.10
C TYR A 168 5.21 3.28 -6.42
N ALA A 169 4.18 2.45 -6.66
CA ALA A 169 3.29 2.62 -7.82
C ALA A 169 2.56 3.96 -7.79
N TYR A 170 2.05 4.37 -6.62
CA TYR A 170 1.38 5.65 -6.43
C TYR A 170 2.32 6.83 -6.61
N ALA A 171 3.53 6.76 -6.04
CA ALA A 171 4.56 7.79 -6.20
C ALA A 171 4.99 7.95 -7.67
N GLU A 172 5.10 6.85 -8.42
CA GLU A 172 5.41 6.90 -9.84
C GLU A 172 4.26 7.50 -10.66
N TRP A 173 3.01 7.16 -10.33
CA TRP A 173 1.85 7.78 -10.96
C TRP A 173 1.76 9.29 -10.69
N GLN A 174 1.95 9.73 -9.45
CA GLN A 174 1.97 11.16 -9.11
C GLN A 174 3.05 11.91 -9.91
N ARG A 175 4.23 11.32 -10.08
CA ARG A 175 5.29 11.90 -10.91
C ARG A 175 4.87 12.00 -12.38
N LEU A 176 4.21 10.97 -12.90
CA LEU A 176 3.68 10.98 -14.27
C LEU A 176 2.66 12.11 -14.45
N CYS A 177 1.73 12.29 -13.50
CA CYS A 177 0.77 13.39 -13.56
C CYS A 177 1.44 14.76 -13.51
N ARG A 178 2.40 14.96 -12.60
CA ARG A 178 3.15 16.23 -12.47
C ARG A 178 4.01 16.56 -13.69
N ALA A 179 4.51 15.55 -14.39
CA ALA A 179 5.30 15.72 -15.61
C ALA A 179 4.44 16.05 -16.85
N GLY A 180 3.11 16.04 -16.72
CA GLY A 180 2.16 16.18 -17.81
C GLY A 180 1.68 14.82 -18.31
N LEU A 181 0.39 14.53 -18.11
CA LEU A 181 -0.23 13.30 -18.59
C LEU A 181 -0.15 13.21 -20.12
N SER A 182 0.20 12.02 -20.60
CA SER A 182 0.13 11.69 -22.03
C SER A 182 -0.33 10.24 -22.20
N ARG A 183 -1.00 9.94 -23.32
CA ARG A 183 -1.41 8.56 -23.65
C ARG A 183 -0.22 7.60 -23.63
N ARG A 184 0.93 8.05 -24.18
CA ARG A 184 2.19 7.30 -24.14
C ARG A 184 2.64 7.03 -22.71
N GLY A 185 2.57 8.03 -21.83
CA GLY A 185 2.92 7.90 -20.42
C GLY A 185 2.06 6.87 -19.69
N VAL A 186 0.74 6.89 -19.89
CA VAL A 186 -0.18 5.89 -19.31
C VAL A 186 0.13 4.48 -19.81
N LEU A 187 0.37 4.32 -21.12
CA LEU A 187 0.74 3.03 -21.71
C LEU A 187 2.08 2.51 -21.17
N GLN A 188 3.08 3.38 -21.00
CA GLN A 188 4.38 3.03 -20.42
C GLN A 188 4.26 2.64 -18.95
N PHE A 189 3.49 3.39 -18.17
CA PHE A 189 3.20 3.06 -16.77
C PHE A 189 2.50 1.70 -16.66
N HIS A 190 1.49 1.44 -17.48
CA HIS A 190 0.86 0.12 -17.54
C HIS A 190 1.85 -0.98 -17.91
N ALA A 191 2.63 -0.79 -18.98
CA ALA A 191 3.59 -1.77 -19.44
C ALA A 191 4.59 -2.15 -18.34
N ARG A 192 5.00 -1.18 -17.53
CA ARG A 192 5.91 -1.36 -16.38
C ARG A 192 5.28 -2.11 -15.21
N TYR A 193 4.02 -1.86 -14.88
CA TYR A 193 3.31 -2.53 -13.77
C TYR A 193 2.53 -3.78 -14.19
N LYS A 194 2.53 -4.12 -15.48
CA LYS A 194 1.78 -5.24 -16.06
C LYS A 194 1.96 -6.56 -15.31
N TYR A 195 3.19 -6.98 -15.04
CA TYR A 195 3.43 -8.25 -14.35
C TYR A 195 3.14 -8.18 -12.85
N GLN A 196 3.25 -7.00 -12.23
CA GLN A 196 2.79 -6.81 -10.86
C GLN A 196 1.26 -6.97 -10.82
N LEU A 197 0.53 -6.31 -11.72
CA LEU A 197 -0.90 -6.46 -11.86
C LEU A 197 -1.32 -7.92 -12.13
N LEU A 198 -0.58 -8.66 -12.97
CA LEU A 198 -0.84 -10.08 -13.21
C LEU A 198 -0.67 -10.92 -11.94
N ALA A 199 0.34 -10.64 -11.11
CA ALA A 199 0.52 -11.34 -9.83
C ALA A 199 -0.63 -11.02 -8.85
N ASN A 200 -0.99 -9.75 -8.70
CA ASN A 200 -2.00 -9.33 -7.73
C ASN A 200 -3.44 -9.69 -8.16
N ASN A 201 -3.75 -9.57 -9.46
CA ASN A 201 -5.10 -9.76 -9.98
C ASN A 201 -5.12 -10.08 -11.50
N PRO A 202 -5.11 -11.37 -11.88
CA PRO A 202 -5.17 -11.81 -13.28
C PRO A 202 -6.41 -11.36 -14.05
N GLN A 203 -7.54 -11.14 -13.36
CA GLN A 203 -8.76 -10.63 -13.98
C GLN A 203 -8.58 -9.16 -14.37
N ALA A 204 -8.17 -8.32 -13.42
CA ALA A 204 -7.91 -6.90 -13.67
C ALA A 204 -6.79 -6.69 -14.71
N TYR A 205 -5.79 -7.57 -14.76
CA TYR A 205 -4.78 -7.60 -15.82
C TYR A 205 -5.41 -7.65 -17.22
N LYS A 206 -6.38 -8.53 -17.45
CA LYS A 206 -7.06 -8.66 -18.76
C LYS A 206 -7.96 -7.46 -19.03
N GLU A 207 -8.72 -7.02 -18.03
CA GLU A 207 -9.68 -5.93 -18.15
C GLU A 207 -9.00 -4.59 -18.43
N LEU A 208 -7.95 -4.25 -17.69
CA LEU A 208 -7.18 -3.02 -17.87
C LEU A 208 -6.39 -3.03 -19.18
N GLY A 209 -5.84 -4.19 -19.57
CA GLY A 209 -5.20 -4.35 -20.88
C GLY A 209 -6.16 -4.06 -22.04
N ARG A 210 -7.41 -4.54 -21.95
CA ARG A 210 -8.47 -4.23 -22.94
C ARG A 210 -8.89 -2.76 -22.89
N GLN A 211 -9.04 -2.18 -21.70
CA GLN A 211 -9.40 -0.77 -21.54
C GLN A 211 -8.38 0.16 -22.23
N LEU A 212 -7.09 -0.16 -22.15
CA LEU A 212 -6.04 0.64 -22.79
C LEU A 212 -6.13 0.68 -24.33
N ALA A 213 -6.78 -0.30 -24.97
CA ALA A 213 -6.98 -0.27 -26.42
C ALA A 213 -7.90 0.87 -26.86
N SER A 214 -8.81 1.35 -26.00
CA SER A 214 -9.71 2.46 -26.30
C SER A 214 -9.20 3.82 -25.84
N ILE A 215 -7.97 3.95 -25.31
CA ILE A 215 -7.43 5.21 -24.76
C ILE A 215 -7.46 6.40 -25.74
N ALA A 216 -7.42 6.14 -27.05
CA ALA A 216 -7.52 7.18 -28.07
C ALA A 216 -8.94 7.78 -28.22
N GLN A 217 -9.96 7.07 -27.75
CA GLN A 217 -11.38 7.41 -27.91
C GLN A 217 -11.96 8.17 -26.71
N HIS A 218 -11.20 8.31 -25.63
CA HIS A 218 -11.64 8.97 -24.40
C HIS A 218 -10.82 10.23 -24.12
N ASP A 219 -11.41 11.11 -23.30
CA ASP A 219 -10.68 12.17 -22.62
C ASP A 219 -9.55 11.55 -21.78
N LEU A 220 -8.35 12.12 -21.87
CA LEU A 220 -7.16 11.52 -21.28
C LEU A 220 -7.18 11.61 -19.75
N GLU A 221 -7.64 12.73 -19.19
CA GLU A 221 -7.61 12.98 -17.75
C GLU A 221 -8.60 12.07 -17.04
N GLN A 222 -9.84 12.00 -17.55
CA GLN A 222 -10.86 11.10 -17.05
C GLN A 222 -10.43 9.63 -17.20
N PHE A 223 -9.92 9.25 -18.37
CA PHE A 223 -9.45 7.88 -18.62
C PHE A 223 -8.32 7.49 -17.65
N ALA A 224 -7.35 8.39 -17.46
CA ALA A 224 -6.20 8.13 -16.60
C ALA A 224 -6.62 7.96 -15.14
N ALA A 225 -7.54 8.79 -14.65
CA ALA A 225 -8.10 8.67 -13.30
C ALA A 225 -8.82 7.32 -13.09
N ASP A 226 -9.73 6.95 -14.01
CA ASP A 226 -10.47 5.69 -13.94
C ASP A 226 -9.54 4.47 -14.04
N TYR A 227 -8.57 4.51 -14.96
CA TYR A 227 -7.55 3.47 -15.11
C TYR A 227 -6.76 3.29 -13.82
N PHE A 228 -6.27 4.39 -13.25
CA PHE A 228 -5.42 4.35 -12.06
C PHE A 228 -6.19 3.87 -10.84
N SER A 229 -7.44 4.31 -10.66
CA SER A 229 -8.27 3.83 -9.55
C SER A 229 -8.47 2.31 -9.61
N ARG A 230 -8.83 1.78 -10.79
CA ARG A 230 -8.98 0.33 -11.00
C ARG A 230 -7.67 -0.42 -10.79
N LEU A 231 -6.54 0.14 -11.21
CA LEU A 231 -5.22 -0.45 -10.95
C LEU A 231 -4.93 -0.53 -9.45
N MET A 232 -5.12 0.56 -8.70
CA MET A 232 -4.84 0.60 -7.26
C MET A 232 -5.78 -0.31 -6.46
N GLN A 233 -7.04 -0.42 -6.87
CA GLN A 233 -7.98 -1.40 -6.33
C GLN A 233 -7.52 -2.84 -6.60
N ALA A 234 -7.02 -3.13 -7.80
CA ALA A 234 -6.51 -4.45 -8.15
C ALA A 234 -5.23 -4.81 -7.37
N LEU A 235 -4.31 -3.85 -7.23
CA LEU A 235 -3.05 -4.04 -6.49
C LEU A 235 -3.25 -4.19 -4.98
N ARG A 236 -4.41 -3.80 -4.43
CA ARG A 236 -4.77 -4.01 -3.01
C ARG A 236 -4.82 -5.49 -2.63
N ARG A 237 -5.10 -6.39 -3.58
CA ARG A 237 -5.05 -7.83 -3.33
C ARG A 237 -3.61 -8.30 -3.23
N THR A 238 -3.27 -9.09 -2.21
CA THR A 238 -1.95 -9.72 -2.11
C THR A 238 -1.81 -10.81 -3.17
N ALA A 239 -0.64 -10.87 -3.80
CA ALA A 239 -0.31 -11.95 -4.71
C ALA A 239 -0.06 -13.25 -3.92
N SER A 240 -0.53 -14.37 -4.46
CA SER A 240 -0.26 -15.71 -3.93
C SER A 240 0.99 -16.31 -4.56
N ARG A 241 1.59 -17.33 -3.92
CA ARG A 241 2.70 -18.10 -4.50
C ARG A 241 2.38 -18.62 -5.90
N GLY A 242 1.16 -19.10 -6.13
CA GLY A 242 0.70 -19.55 -7.44
C GLY A 242 0.69 -18.43 -8.48
N SER A 243 0.18 -17.25 -8.13
CA SER A 243 0.15 -16.10 -9.04
C SER A 243 1.54 -15.53 -9.34
N HIS A 244 2.43 -15.50 -8.35
CA HIS A 244 3.83 -15.15 -8.55
C HIS A 244 4.54 -16.17 -9.47
N SER A 245 4.31 -17.46 -9.26
CA SER A 245 4.88 -18.53 -10.10
C SER A 245 4.44 -18.40 -11.55
N ASN A 246 3.17 -18.07 -11.79
CA ASN A 246 2.67 -17.76 -13.12
C ASN A 246 3.44 -16.59 -13.77
N VAL A 247 3.66 -15.49 -13.04
CA VAL A 247 4.45 -14.36 -13.54
C VAL A 247 5.91 -14.76 -13.81
N LEU A 248 6.53 -15.54 -12.93
CA LEU A 248 7.90 -16.03 -13.12
C LEU A 248 8.01 -16.89 -14.39
N GLN A 249 7.03 -17.75 -14.67
CA GLN A 249 6.96 -18.53 -15.91
C GLN A 249 6.80 -17.63 -17.15
N HIS A 250 5.96 -16.60 -17.09
CA HIS A 250 5.84 -15.62 -18.16
C HIS A 250 7.17 -14.89 -18.45
N LEU A 251 7.88 -14.48 -17.40
CA LEU A 251 9.19 -13.84 -17.55
C LEU A 251 10.23 -14.81 -18.11
N PHE A 252 10.28 -16.03 -17.60
CA PHE A 252 11.14 -17.09 -18.14
C PHE A 252 10.90 -17.35 -19.64
N GLY A 253 9.66 -17.19 -20.12
CA GLY A 253 9.32 -17.32 -21.54
C GLY A 253 10.15 -16.44 -22.48
N TYR A 254 10.63 -15.27 -22.03
CA TYR A 254 11.50 -14.39 -22.81
C TYR A 254 12.94 -14.93 -22.96
N LEU A 255 13.34 -15.88 -22.10
CA LEU A 255 14.68 -16.48 -22.08
C LEU A 255 14.72 -17.86 -22.75
N LYS A 256 13.59 -18.38 -23.23
CA LYS A 256 13.45 -19.77 -23.73
C LYS A 256 14.39 -20.12 -24.89
N HIS A 257 14.84 -19.15 -25.67
CA HIS A 257 15.80 -19.37 -26.77
C HIS A 257 17.24 -19.01 -26.42
N ALA A 258 17.45 -18.35 -25.27
CA ALA A 258 18.77 -17.90 -24.82
C ALA A 258 19.46 -18.90 -23.88
N LEU A 259 18.68 -19.76 -23.21
CA LEU A 259 19.17 -20.68 -22.18
C LEU A 259 19.37 -22.11 -22.70
N SER A 260 20.38 -22.78 -22.16
CA SER A 260 20.63 -24.21 -22.35
C SER A 260 19.51 -25.07 -21.75
N SER A 261 19.46 -26.35 -22.13
CA SER A 261 18.47 -27.28 -21.58
C SER A 261 18.62 -27.50 -20.08
N GLU A 262 19.84 -27.38 -19.54
CA GLU A 262 20.12 -27.49 -18.11
C GLU A 262 19.61 -26.26 -17.35
N GLU A 263 20.01 -25.05 -17.76
CA GLU A 263 19.55 -23.80 -17.16
C GLU A 263 18.02 -23.65 -17.16
N LYS A 264 17.36 -24.16 -18.22
CA LYS A 264 15.89 -24.20 -18.29
C LYS A 264 15.29 -25.09 -17.21
N ARG A 265 15.83 -26.29 -17.00
CA ARG A 265 15.35 -27.20 -15.95
C ARG A 265 15.55 -26.59 -14.57
N ASP A 266 16.72 -26.04 -14.30
CA ASP A 266 17.04 -25.41 -13.02
C ASP A 266 16.10 -24.23 -12.72
N THR A 267 15.83 -23.40 -13.73
CA THR A 267 14.90 -22.26 -13.58
C THR A 267 13.48 -22.74 -13.28
N VAL A 268 12.99 -23.74 -14.01
CA VAL A 268 11.64 -24.29 -13.79
C VAL A 268 11.52 -24.94 -12.41
N GLN A 269 12.53 -25.70 -12.00
CA GLN A 269 12.59 -26.33 -10.68
C GLN A 269 12.56 -25.29 -9.55
N LEU A 270 13.32 -24.20 -9.66
CA LEU A 270 13.32 -23.14 -8.66
C LEU A 270 11.99 -22.40 -8.57
N ILE A 271 11.29 -22.21 -9.69
CA ILE A 271 9.94 -21.63 -9.68
C ILE A 271 8.96 -22.57 -8.95
N GLU A 272 9.05 -23.88 -9.18
CA GLU A 272 8.17 -24.84 -8.49
C GLU A 272 8.51 -24.94 -7.00
N GLN A 273 9.78 -24.94 -6.62
CA GLN A 273 10.20 -24.88 -5.21
C GLN A 273 9.65 -23.64 -4.51
N TYR A 274 9.63 -22.48 -5.17
CA TYR A 274 8.97 -21.29 -4.62
C TYR A 274 7.46 -21.49 -4.48
N ARG A 275 6.81 -22.06 -5.51
CA ARG A 275 5.37 -22.32 -5.50
C ARG A 275 4.96 -23.21 -4.32
N GLU A 276 5.75 -24.25 -4.04
CA GLU A 276 5.58 -25.20 -2.93
C GLU A 276 5.98 -24.59 -1.57
N GLY A 277 6.67 -23.44 -1.55
CA GLY A 277 7.10 -22.77 -0.33
C GLY A 277 8.42 -23.26 0.26
N ILE A 278 9.25 -23.92 -0.55
CA ILE A 278 10.57 -24.43 -0.18
C ILE A 278 11.60 -23.30 -0.15
N VAL A 279 11.49 -22.36 -1.10
CA VAL A 279 12.40 -21.20 -1.21
C VAL A 279 11.61 -19.89 -1.26
N PRO A 280 12.17 -18.76 -0.81
CA PRO A 280 11.50 -17.46 -0.88
C PRO A 280 11.50 -16.89 -2.30
N LEU A 281 10.61 -15.94 -2.58
CA LEU A 281 10.44 -15.34 -3.91
C LEU A 281 11.72 -14.70 -4.48
N VAL A 282 12.60 -14.19 -3.61
CA VAL A 282 13.88 -13.60 -4.01
C VAL A 282 14.78 -14.58 -4.76
N VAL A 283 14.70 -15.89 -4.49
CA VAL A 283 15.58 -16.90 -5.12
C VAL A 283 15.34 -17.02 -6.63
N PRO A 284 14.13 -17.38 -7.10
CA PRO A 284 13.87 -17.43 -8.55
C PRO A 284 14.00 -16.05 -9.21
N LEU A 285 13.67 -14.95 -8.51
CA LEU A 285 13.89 -13.60 -9.04
C LEU A 285 15.36 -13.29 -9.27
N THR A 286 16.25 -13.71 -8.36
CA THR A 286 17.69 -13.48 -8.50
C THR A 286 18.25 -14.23 -9.69
N LEU A 287 17.82 -15.48 -9.90
CA LEU A 287 18.21 -16.26 -11.07
C LEU A 287 17.72 -15.61 -12.38
N LEU A 288 16.44 -15.20 -12.44
CA LEU A 288 15.91 -14.50 -13.61
C LEU A 288 16.65 -13.19 -13.88
N LYS A 289 16.91 -12.38 -12.84
CA LYS A 289 17.72 -11.15 -12.95
C LYS A 289 19.11 -11.43 -13.50
N TYR A 290 19.76 -12.51 -13.06
CA TYR A 290 21.05 -12.93 -13.58
C TYR A 290 20.98 -13.25 -15.09
N HIS A 291 20.03 -14.07 -15.52
CA HIS A 291 19.87 -14.39 -16.93
C HIS A 291 19.53 -13.15 -17.78
N PHE A 292 18.67 -12.25 -17.31
CA PHE A 292 18.37 -11.01 -18.03
C PHE A 292 19.55 -10.03 -18.10
N ARG A 293 20.53 -10.09 -17.18
CA ARG A 293 21.77 -9.31 -17.33
C ARG A 293 22.66 -9.84 -18.45
N ARG A 294 22.67 -11.16 -18.66
CA ARG A 294 23.43 -11.81 -19.73
C ARG A 294 22.71 -11.78 -21.07
N HIS A 295 21.38 -11.76 -21.04
CA HIS A 295 20.50 -11.70 -22.20
C HIS A 295 19.49 -10.56 -22.02
N PRO A 296 19.92 -9.30 -22.19
CA PRO A 296 19.07 -8.14 -21.96
C PRO A 296 17.82 -8.15 -22.85
N HIS A 297 16.66 -7.90 -22.24
CA HIS A 297 15.40 -7.75 -22.94
C HIS A 297 14.77 -6.39 -22.62
N PRO A 298 14.68 -5.45 -23.59
CA PRO A 298 14.28 -4.05 -23.32
C PRO A 298 12.94 -3.91 -22.60
N TYR A 299 11.96 -4.76 -22.95
CA TYR A 299 10.64 -4.76 -22.32
C TYR A 299 10.66 -5.28 -20.87
N VAL A 300 11.49 -6.29 -20.57
CA VAL A 300 11.55 -6.90 -19.24
C VAL A 300 12.33 -6.01 -18.29
N ALA A 301 13.37 -5.34 -18.79
CA ALA A 301 14.15 -4.37 -18.01
C ALA A 301 13.31 -3.22 -17.43
N GLN A 302 12.15 -2.92 -18.04
CA GLN A 302 11.24 -1.89 -17.56
C GLN A 302 10.26 -2.37 -16.48
N GLN A 303 10.16 -3.68 -16.24
CA GLN A 303 9.13 -4.27 -15.37
C GLN A 303 9.38 -3.96 -13.90
N ALA A 304 8.45 -3.26 -13.26
CA ALA A 304 8.47 -3.01 -11.83
C ALA A 304 8.45 -4.32 -11.04
N TYR A 305 7.84 -5.38 -11.56
CA TYR A 305 7.79 -6.69 -10.88
C TYR A 305 9.18 -7.25 -10.50
N LEU A 306 10.23 -6.99 -11.27
CA LEU A 306 11.57 -7.50 -10.93
C LEU A 306 12.17 -6.75 -9.73
N GLN A 307 11.81 -5.48 -9.53
CA GLN A 307 12.31 -4.63 -8.46
C GLN A 307 11.33 -3.47 -8.20
N PRO A 308 10.21 -3.72 -7.50
CA PRO A 308 9.14 -2.72 -7.35
C PRO A 308 9.45 -1.65 -6.31
N HIS A 309 10.44 -1.91 -5.46
CA HIS A 309 10.93 -1.04 -4.41
C HIS A 309 12.46 -1.18 -4.31
N PRO A 310 13.16 -0.26 -3.62
CA PRO A 310 14.59 -0.37 -3.35
C PRO A 310 14.98 -1.74 -2.78
N GLU A 311 16.10 -2.29 -3.24
CA GLU A 311 16.58 -3.62 -2.83
C GLU A 311 16.90 -3.71 -1.34
N ARG A 312 17.41 -2.62 -0.75
CA ARG A 312 17.78 -2.57 0.68
C ARG A 312 16.61 -2.86 1.63
N LEU A 313 15.37 -2.63 1.20
CA LEU A 313 14.17 -2.98 1.99
C LEU A 313 13.99 -4.49 2.22
N SER A 314 14.62 -5.35 1.40
CA SER A 314 14.68 -6.81 1.62
C SER A 314 13.33 -7.53 1.79
N LEU A 315 12.25 -7.01 1.16
CA LEU A 315 10.86 -7.42 1.44
C LEU A 315 10.45 -8.79 0.87
N ARG A 316 11.23 -9.36 -0.06
CA ARG A 316 10.92 -10.63 -0.75
C ARG A 316 11.71 -11.84 -0.24
N ASN A 317 12.31 -11.69 0.93
CA ASN A 317 13.15 -12.71 1.57
C ASN A 317 12.34 -13.64 2.50
N ALA A 318 11.09 -13.30 2.79
CA ALA A 318 10.21 -14.14 3.60
C ALA A 318 9.70 -15.36 2.80
N LEU A 319 9.48 -16.46 3.51
CA LEU A 319 8.86 -17.68 3.00
C LEU A 319 7.33 -17.58 3.00
#